data_AF-A0A9C8NR67-F1
#
_entry.id   AF-A0A9C8NR67-F1
#
_cell.length_a   1.000
_cell.length_b   1.000
_cell.length_c   1.000
_cell.angle_alpha   90.00
_cell.angle_beta   90.00
_cell.angle_gamma   90.00
#
_symmetry.space_group_name_H-M   'P 1'
#
loop_
_entity.id
_entity.type
_entity.pdbx_description
1 polymer ?
#
loop_
_entity_poly.entity_id
_entity_poly.type
_entity_poly.pdbx_seq_one_letter_code
_entity_poly.pdbx_strand_id
1 'polypeptide(L)'
;GLADVMARLGGCEVGRLRIGIGQPPEPIAAEDYVLGRFDAGEEAAIQPAIRTAADAVENWVFDGLVAVMDRYNASNENKPVEPATNGSTEPNGCDRNQGPDDGTEANV
;
A
#
# COMPACT_ATOMS: atom_id res chain seq x y z
N GLY A 1 -2.14 0.25 -12.87
CA GLY A 1 -2.97 -0.59 -11.99
C GLY A 1 -3.52 0.22 -10.83
N LEU A 2 -2.85 0.22 -9.68
CA LEU A 2 -3.33 0.92 -8.48
C LEU A 2 -3.53 2.43 -8.68
N ALA A 3 -2.65 3.09 -9.43
CA ALA A 3 -2.80 4.52 -9.74
C ALA A 3 -4.10 4.85 -10.49
N ASP A 4 -4.53 3.98 -11.41
CA ASP A 4 -5.79 4.15 -12.15
C ASP A 4 -7.01 3.92 -11.24
N VAL A 5 -6.92 2.95 -10.32
CA VAL A 5 -7.95 2.71 -9.31
C VAL A 5 -8.11 3.93 -8.40
N MET A 6 -7.02 4.49 -7.87
CA MET A 6 -7.07 5.69 -7.04
C MET A 6 -7.59 6.91 -7.80
N ALA A 7 -7.19 7.08 -9.07
CA ALA A 7 -7.68 8.16 -9.92
C ALA A 7 -9.19 8.07 -10.15
N ARG A 8 -9.75 6.87 -10.34
CA ARG A 8 -11.19 6.65 -10.56
C ARG A 8 -12.01 6.75 -9.28
N LEU A 9 -11.46 6.36 -8.13
CA LEU A 9 -12.12 6.48 -6.83
C LEU A 9 -12.10 7.93 -6.29
N GLY A 10 -11.35 8.84 -6.92
CA GLY A 10 -11.34 10.26 -6.56
C GLY A 10 -10.67 10.57 -5.22
N GLY A 11 -9.95 9.60 -4.64
CA GLY A 11 -9.30 9.73 -3.34
C GLY A 11 -8.29 8.62 -3.06
N CYS A 12 -7.38 8.91 -2.13
CA CYS A 12 -6.32 8.01 -1.68
C CYS A 12 -6.71 7.16 -0.45
N GLU A 13 -7.93 7.34 0.08
CA GLU A 13 -8.43 6.72 1.31
C GLU A 13 -9.01 5.31 1.09
N VAL A 14 -8.34 4.49 0.28
CA VAL A 14 -8.76 3.10 0.05
C VAL A 14 -7.93 2.17 0.93
N GLY A 15 -8.62 1.43 1.81
CA GLY A 15 -8.00 0.34 2.56
C GLY A 15 -7.37 -0.67 1.61
N ARG A 16 -6.07 -0.93 1.76
CA ARG A 16 -5.32 -1.84 0.89
C ARG A 16 -4.51 -2.84 1.71
N LEU A 17 -4.58 -4.11 1.31
CA LEU A 17 -3.74 -5.17 1.84
C LEU A 17 -2.50 -5.31 0.96
N ARG A 18 -1.31 -5.26 1.56
CA ARG A 18 -0.03 -5.39 0.85
C ARG A 18 0.56 -6.76 1.15
N ILE A 19 0.87 -7.51 0.10
CA ILE A 19 1.59 -8.78 0.22
C ILE A 19 2.99 -8.54 -0.36
N GLY A 20 4.01 -8.73 0.47
CA GLY A 20 5.40 -8.62 0.02
C GLY A 20 5.80 -9.86 -0.77
N ILE A 21 6.20 -9.68 -2.02
CA ILE A 21 6.69 -10.76 -2.89
C ILE A 21 8.22 -10.90 -2.84
N GLY A 22 8.91 -10.07 -2.04
CA GLY A 22 10.37 -10.03 -2.00
C GLY A 22 10.97 -8.96 -2.92
N GLN A 23 12.30 -8.90 -2.93
CA GLN A 23 13.09 -8.02 -3.80
C GLN A 23 13.63 -8.88 -4.95
N PRO A 24 13.47 -8.46 -6.22
CA PRO A 24 14.07 -9.19 -7.34
C PRO A 24 15.59 -9.26 -7.19
N PRO A 25 16.21 -10.44 -7.38
CA PRO A 25 17.66 -10.53 -7.43
C PRO A 25 18.20 -9.90 -8.72
N GLU A 26 19.22 -9.04 -8.61
CA GLU A 26 19.93 -8.52 -9.78
C GLU A 26 20.55 -9.67 -10.59
N PRO A 27 20.45 -9.69 -11.93
CA PRO A 27 20.08 -8.60 -12.84
C PRO A 27 18.62 -8.64 -13.35
N ILE A 28 17.70 -9.35 -12.67
CA ILE A 28 16.33 -9.54 -13.16
C ILE A 28 15.55 -8.22 -13.04
N ALA A 29 14.92 -7.78 -14.14
CA ALA A 29 14.07 -6.61 -14.14
C ALA A 29 12.81 -6.86 -13.30
N ALA A 30 12.30 -5.82 -12.61
CA ALA A 30 11.18 -5.96 -11.70
C ALA A 30 9.89 -6.43 -12.43
N GLU A 31 9.72 -6.05 -13.69
CA GLU A 31 8.58 -6.46 -14.51
C GLU A 31 8.61 -7.97 -14.77
N ASP A 32 9.79 -8.51 -15.11
CA ASP A 32 9.98 -9.94 -15.37
C ASP A 32 9.85 -10.77 -14.09
N TYR A 33 10.27 -10.23 -12.95
CA TYR A 33 10.11 -10.88 -11.64
C TYR A 33 8.64 -11.00 -11.23
N VAL A 34 7.82 -9.97 -11.47
CA VAL A 34 6.38 -9.99 -11.15
C VAL A 34 5.59 -10.89 -12.10
N LEU A 35 6.00 -11.00 -13.37
CA LEU A 35 5.36 -11.86 -14.36
C LEU A 35 5.90 -13.30 -14.37
N GLY A 36 7.02 -13.53 -13.68
CA GLY A 36 7.67 -14.83 -13.53
C GLY A 36 6.91 -15.78 -12.61
N ARG A 37 7.35 -17.05 -12.59
CA ARG A 37 6.91 -18.02 -11.59
C ARG A 37 7.80 -17.93 -10.36
N PHE A 38 7.21 -18.08 -9.18
CA PHE A 38 7.97 -18.21 -7.95
C PHE A 38 8.84 -19.47 -7.97
N ASP A 39 10.06 -19.36 -7.46
CA ASP A 39 10.90 -20.53 -7.23
C ASP A 39 10.43 -21.30 -5.98
N ALA A 40 10.81 -22.58 -5.86
CA ALA A 40 10.35 -23.46 -4.77
C ALA A 40 10.68 -22.90 -3.37
N GLY A 41 11.77 -22.14 -3.24
CA GLY A 41 12.15 -21.46 -1.99
C GLY A 41 11.25 -20.28 -1.64
N GLU A 42 10.80 -19.51 -2.64
CA GLU A 42 9.90 -18.37 -2.44
C GLU A 42 8.46 -18.85 -2.23
N GLU A 43 8.04 -19.91 -2.93
CA GLU A 43 6.72 -20.51 -2.77
C GLU A 43 6.47 -20.96 -1.31
N ALA A 44 7.50 -21.51 -0.65
CA ALA A 44 7.41 -21.88 0.77
C ALA A 44 7.16 -20.69 1.71
N ALA A 45 7.63 -19.49 1.36
CA ALA A 45 7.40 -18.26 2.14
C ALA A 45 6.09 -17.56 1.75
N ILE A 46 5.66 -17.68 0.49
CA ILE A 46 4.46 -17.03 -0.05
C ILE A 46 3.20 -17.78 0.37
N GLN A 47 3.20 -19.12 0.36
CA GLN A 47 2.05 -19.93 0.78
C GLN A 47 1.50 -19.54 2.18
N PRO A 48 2.31 -19.43 3.25
CA PRO A 48 1.80 -18.96 4.53
C PRO A 48 1.38 -17.48 4.49
N ALA A 49 2.06 -16.62 3.73
CA ALA A 49 1.68 -15.22 3.59
C ALA A 49 0.30 -15.05 2.93
N ILE A 50 -0.02 -15.87 1.91
CA ILE A 50 -1.34 -15.90 1.26
C ILE A 50 -2.42 -16.36 2.25
N ARG A 51 -2.16 -17.38 3.05
CA ARG A 51 -3.11 -17.85 4.07
C ARG A 51 -3.42 -16.76 5.10
N THR A 52 -2.37 -16.15 5.65
CA THR A 52 -2.50 -15.02 6.57
C THR A 52 -3.27 -13.87 5.93
N ALA A 53 -3.03 -13.58 4.66
CA ALA A 53 -3.76 -12.55 3.91
C ALA A 53 -5.25 -12.91 3.74
N ALA A 54 -5.59 -14.16 3.46
CA ALA A 54 -6.98 -14.62 3.38
C ALA A 54 -7.70 -14.46 4.72
N ASP A 55 -7.07 -14.89 5.82
CA ASP A 55 -7.61 -14.72 7.17
C ASP A 55 -7.76 -13.24 7.53
N ALA A 56 -6.83 -12.38 7.09
CA ALA A 56 -6.90 -10.95 7.31
C ALA A 56 -8.09 -10.31 6.59
N VAL A 57 -8.38 -10.73 5.36
CA VAL A 57 -9.55 -10.25 4.61
C VAL A 57 -10.84 -10.70 5.27
N GLU A 58 -10.91 -11.95 5.75
CA GLU A 58 -12.08 -12.45 6.48
C GLU A 58 -12.33 -11.62 7.74
N ASN A 59 -11.30 -11.44 8.58
CA ASN A 59 -11.40 -10.62 9.77
C ASN A 59 -11.71 -9.15 9.44
N TRP A 60 -11.27 -8.64 8.28
CA TRP A 60 -11.54 -7.24 7.91
C TRP A 60 -13.02 -7.00 7.66
N VAL A 61 -13.72 -7.99 7.11
CA VAL A 61 -15.18 -7.93 6.90
C VAL A 61 -15.94 -7.95 8.24
N PHE A 62 -15.47 -8.71 9.23
CA PHE A 62 -16.16 -8.88 10.50
C PHE A 62 -15.79 -7.83 11.56
N ASP A 63 -14.51 -7.52 11.73
CA ASP A 63 -13.97 -6.70 12.83
C ASP A 63 -13.64 -5.26 12.40
N GLY A 64 -13.64 -4.98 11.09
CA GLY A 64 -13.30 -3.67 10.52
C GLY A 64 -11.80 -3.43 10.33
N LEU A 65 -11.46 -2.33 9.65
CA LEU A 65 -10.09 -2.08 9.16
C LEU A 65 -9.07 -1.89 10.29
N VAL A 66 -9.42 -1.13 11.32
CA VAL A 66 -8.49 -0.74 12.40
C VAL A 66 -8.03 -1.96 13.19
N ALA A 67 -8.96 -2.82 13.62
CA ALA A 67 -8.65 -4.01 14.40
C ALA A 67 -7.75 -5.00 13.64
N VAL A 68 -8.01 -5.18 12.34
CA VAL A 68 -7.19 -6.03 11.47
C VAL A 68 -5.82 -5.41 11.22
N MET A 69 -5.76 -4.10 11.00
CA MET A 69 -4.50 -3.41 10.77
C MET A 69 -3.55 -3.60 11.95
N ASP A 70 -4.04 -3.45 13.18
CA ASP A 70 -3.24 -3.66 14.39
C ASP A 70 -2.82 -5.13 14.54
N ARG A 71 -3.73 -6.07 14.29
CA ARG A 71 -3.47 -7.51 14.45
C ARG A 71 -2.43 -8.05 13.47
N TYR A 72 -2.51 -7.64 12.21
CA TYR A 72 -1.67 -8.20 11.13
C TYR A 72 -0.41 -7.38 10.87
N ASN A 73 -0.37 -6.09 11.25
CA ASN A 73 0.84 -5.27 11.15
C ASN A 73 1.65 -5.21 12.45
N ALA A 74 1.19 -5.86 13.53
CA ALA A 74 1.96 -6.02 14.77
C ALA A 74 3.21 -6.88 14.54
N SER A 75 4.24 -6.24 14.00
CA SER A 75 5.60 -6.76 14.00
C SER A 75 6.04 -6.87 15.46
N ASN A 76 6.17 -8.10 15.99
CA ASN A 76 6.95 -8.60 17.16
C ASN A 76 7.51 -7.64 18.25
N GLU A 77 6.95 -6.47 18.47
CA GLU A 77 7.25 -5.57 19.58
C GLU A 77 5.97 -4.77 19.85
N ASN A 78 5.13 -5.38 20.67
CA ASN A 78 3.99 -4.75 21.30
C ASN A 78 4.39 -3.42 21.94
N LYS A 79 3.94 -2.31 21.37
CA LYS A 79 3.72 -1.09 22.15
C LYS A 79 2.23 -0.82 22.15
N PRO A 80 1.58 -0.69 23.32
CA PRO A 80 0.17 -0.30 23.38
C PRO A 80 0.08 1.10 22.77
N VAL A 81 -0.63 1.22 21.65
CA VAL A 81 -0.93 2.53 21.07
C VAL A 81 -2.17 3.04 21.81
N GLU A 82 -1.95 4.03 22.68
CA GLU A 82 -3.04 4.74 23.35
C GLU A 82 -3.96 5.37 22.29
N PRO A 83 -5.29 5.43 22.52
CA PRO A 83 -6.25 5.85 21.50
C PRO A 83 -5.93 7.28 21.04
N ALA A 84 -5.43 7.41 19.81
CA ALA A 84 -5.11 8.68 19.20
C ALA A 84 -6.36 9.56 19.19
N THR A 85 -6.37 10.54 20.09
CA THR A 85 -7.41 11.55 20.20
C THR A 85 -7.25 12.51 19.02
N ASN A 86 -8.26 12.54 18.17
CA ASN A 86 -8.58 13.48 17.08
C ASN A 86 -7.59 14.66 16.90
N GLY A 87 -6.70 14.54 15.91
CA GLY A 87 -5.93 15.63 15.36
C GLY A 87 -6.21 15.74 13.87
N SER A 88 -6.91 16.81 13.47
CA SER A 88 -7.12 17.22 12.10
C SER A 88 -5.79 17.21 11.33
N THR A 89 -5.50 16.14 10.60
CA THR A 89 -4.46 16.18 9.57
C THR A 89 -5.19 16.49 8.29
N GLU A 90 -5.06 17.73 7.84
CA GLU A 90 -5.50 18.17 6.52
C GLU A 90 -5.02 17.14 5.49
N PRO A 91 -5.91 16.64 4.60
CA PRO A 91 -5.50 15.67 3.61
C PRO A 91 -4.47 16.35 2.72
N ASN A 92 -3.23 15.85 2.76
CA ASN A 92 -2.18 16.24 1.82
C ASN A 92 -2.80 16.27 0.42
N GLY A 93 -2.95 17.48 -0.11
CA GLY A 93 -3.68 17.72 -1.34
C GLY A 93 -3.11 16.86 -2.44
N CYS A 94 -3.97 16.05 -3.06
CA CYS A 94 -3.77 15.73 -4.46
C CYS A 94 -3.84 17.05 -5.22
N ASP A 95 -2.72 17.75 -5.32
CA ASP A 95 -2.62 18.97 -6.11
C ASP A 95 -2.82 18.60 -7.58
N ARG A 96 -4.03 18.88 -8.07
CA ARG A 96 -4.48 18.53 -9.41
C ARG A 96 -4.10 19.61 -10.42
N ASN A 97 -3.33 20.64 -10.05
CA ASN A 97 -2.98 21.75 -10.95
C ASN A 97 -1.52 22.21 -10.77
N GLN A 98 -0.57 21.44 -11.30
CA GLN A 98 0.63 22.07 -11.88
C GLN A 98 0.29 22.40 -13.34
N GLY A 99 -0.19 23.63 -13.54
CA GLY A 99 -0.28 24.23 -14.87
C GLY A 99 1.12 24.38 -15.48
N PRO A 100 1.25 24.47 -16.82
CA PRO A 100 2.55 24.55 -17.46
C PRO A 100 3.27 25.84 -17.05
N ASP A 101 4.54 25.69 -16.73
CA ASP A 101 5.47 26.78 -16.47
C ASP A 101 5.71 27.59 -17.75
N ASP A 102 4.78 28.47 -18.11
CA ASP A 102 4.97 29.42 -19.21
C ASP A 102 5.86 30.58 -18.72
N GLY A 103 7.17 30.31 -18.74
CA GLY A 103 8.20 31.34 -18.74
C GLY A 103 8.10 32.18 -20.02
N THR A 104 7.27 33.22 -20.01
CA THR A 104 7.34 34.31 -20.99
C THR A 104 7.80 35.57 -20.29
N GLU A 105 9.06 35.92 -20.56
CA GLU A 105 9.64 37.24 -20.34
C GLU A 105 8.73 38.32 -20.94
N ALA A 106 8.41 39.34 -20.16
CA ALA A 106 7.90 40.61 -20.67
C ALA A 106 8.69 41.76 -20.04
N ASN A 107 9.67 42.23 -20.80
CA ASN A 107 10.22 43.59 -20.74
C ASN A 107 9.08 44.62 -20.80
N VAL A 108 9.12 45.62 -19.90
CA VAL A 108 8.96 47.08 -20.10
C VAL A 108 8.90 47.77 -18.73
#